data_AF-A0AA39N9D4-F1
#
_entry.id   AF-A0AA39N9D4-F1
#
_cell.length_a   1.000
_cell.length_b   1.000
_cell.length_c   1.000
_cell.angle_alpha   90.00
_cell.angle_beta   90.00
_cell.angle_gamma   90.00
#
_symmetry.space_group_name_H-M   'P 1'
#
loop_
_entity.id
_entity.type
_entity.pdbx_description
1 polymer ?
#
loop_
_entity_poly.entity_id
_entity_poly.type
_entity_poly.pdbx_seq_one_letter_code
_entity_poly.pdbx_strand_id
1 'polypeptide(L)'
;MLSGDDDTLGMNPKGTVGAVALDVRGCIAAVTSTGGRTNKLPGRIGDTPHMGSGFWAEEWPVKGWICCKWNKIWRGKETQAVGISGTGDGDYFIRHAAAATMCHRVKFLGENLDSAAQHTVEDLLKDGGTGGLIALDIDGNVAMALNCEGMYRGVIREDGVSKTAIFREDELQ
;
A
#
# COMPACT_ATOMS: atom_id res chain seq x y z
N MET A 1 -44.07 13.08 -6.28
CA MET A 1 -42.60 13.02 -6.41
C MET A 1 -42.05 12.78 -5.02
N LEU A 2 -41.88 11.51 -4.64
CA LEU A 2 -41.30 11.14 -3.36
C LEU A 2 -39.82 10.84 -3.58
N SER A 3 -38.99 11.63 -2.89
CA SER A 3 -37.72 11.29 -2.24
C SER A 3 -36.89 10.11 -2.75
N GLY A 4 -35.60 10.38 -2.98
CA GLY A 4 -34.57 9.35 -3.02
C GLY A 4 -33.22 9.93 -3.37
N ASP A 5 -32.57 10.58 -2.40
CA ASP A 5 -31.11 10.75 -2.40
C ASP A 5 -30.47 9.36 -2.29
N ASP A 6 -30.39 8.64 -3.40
CA ASP A 6 -29.88 7.26 -3.50
C ASP A 6 -28.35 7.19 -3.71
N ASP A 7 -27.64 8.30 -3.56
CA ASP A 7 -26.17 8.32 -3.66
C ASP A 7 -25.49 8.08 -2.30
N THR A 8 -26.27 7.82 -1.24
CA THR A 8 -25.75 7.46 0.10
C THR A 8 -25.53 5.95 0.29
N LEU A 9 -25.79 5.12 -0.74
CA LEU A 9 -25.50 3.67 -0.76
C LEU A 9 -24.11 3.31 -1.33
N GLY A 10 -23.13 4.23 -1.24
CA GLY A 10 -21.76 4.03 -1.72
C GLY A 10 -20.87 3.15 -0.84
N MET A 11 -21.32 2.77 0.36
CA MET A 11 -20.56 1.92 1.29
C MET A 11 -20.86 0.43 1.08
N ASN A 12 -20.52 -0.11 -0.10
CA ASN A 12 -20.34 -1.56 -0.17
C ASN A 12 -18.98 -1.91 0.45
N PRO A 13 -18.93 -2.67 1.57
CA PRO A 13 -17.67 -3.05 2.19
C PRO A 13 -16.78 -3.74 1.15
N LYS A 14 -15.60 -3.17 0.90
CA LYS A 14 -14.61 -3.78 0.01
C LYS A 14 -13.93 -4.91 0.78
N GLY A 15 -14.34 -6.15 0.54
CA GLY A 15 -13.84 -7.36 1.20
C GLY A 15 -12.45 -7.80 0.70
N THR A 16 -11.50 -6.88 0.66
CA THR A 16 -10.10 -7.16 0.33
C THR A 16 -9.27 -7.12 1.61
N VAL A 17 -8.37 -8.09 1.73
CA VAL A 17 -7.42 -8.19 2.83
C VAL A 17 -6.01 -8.23 2.27
N GLY A 18 -5.06 -7.74 3.04
CA GLY A 18 -3.67 -7.65 2.63
C GLY A 18 -2.73 -7.65 3.81
N ALA A 19 -1.50 -8.07 3.58
CA ALA A 19 -0.43 -8.02 4.58
C ALA A 19 0.91 -7.74 3.92
N VAL A 20 1.75 -7.00 4.63
CA VAL A 20 3.16 -6.78 4.28
C VAL A 20 3.99 -7.09 5.51
N ALA A 21 5.08 -7.82 5.35
CA ALA A 21 5.96 -8.24 6.44
C ALA A 21 7.43 -8.10 6.06
N LEU A 22 8.24 -7.79 7.08
CA LEU A 22 9.71 -7.75 7.04
C LEU A 22 10.22 -8.79 8.03
N ASP A 23 11.08 -9.70 7.59
CA ASP A 23 11.70 -10.71 8.45
C ASP A 23 13.04 -10.24 9.05
N VAL A 24 13.56 -11.00 10.03
CA VAL A 24 14.83 -10.72 10.71
C VAL A 24 16.06 -10.80 9.80
N ARG A 25 15.92 -11.35 8.58
CA ARG A 25 16.97 -11.41 7.57
C ARG A 25 16.90 -10.24 6.60
N GLY A 26 15.92 -9.35 6.75
CA GLY A 26 15.70 -8.22 5.86
C GLY A 26 14.85 -8.55 4.62
N CYS A 27 14.19 -9.71 4.58
CA CYS A 27 13.33 -10.08 3.46
C CYS A 27 11.94 -9.45 3.62
N ILE A 28 11.46 -8.80 2.56
CA ILE A 28 10.09 -8.25 2.50
C ILE A 28 9.19 -9.15 1.66
N ALA A 29 7.96 -9.36 2.15
CA ALA A 29 6.90 -10.04 1.41
C ALA A 29 5.60 -9.25 1.51
N ALA A 30 4.80 -9.28 0.44
CA ALA A 30 3.47 -8.69 0.39
C ALA A 30 2.46 -9.69 -0.20
N VAL A 31 1.25 -9.71 0.34
CA VAL A 31 0.14 -10.54 -0.13
C VAL A 31 -1.15 -9.74 -0.14
N THR A 32 -2.03 -10.01 -1.10
CA THR A 32 -3.38 -9.42 -1.18
C THR A 32 -4.37 -10.51 -1.61
N SER A 33 -5.55 -10.54 -1.00
CA SER A 33 -6.62 -11.49 -1.33
C SER A 33 -7.99 -10.81 -1.28
N THR A 34 -8.92 -11.21 -2.13
CA THR A 34 -10.24 -10.58 -2.24
C THR A 34 -11.31 -11.54 -2.76
N GLY A 35 -12.55 -11.35 -2.31
CA GLY A 35 -13.74 -11.90 -2.99
C GLY A 35 -14.13 -11.10 -4.25
N GLY A 36 -13.56 -9.90 -4.42
CA GLY A 36 -13.91 -8.93 -5.45
C GLY A 36 -15.00 -7.96 -4.98
N ARG A 37 -15.68 -7.34 -5.94
CA ARG A 37 -16.77 -6.37 -5.67
C ARG A 37 -18.11 -7.10 -5.58
N THR A 38 -18.98 -6.63 -4.67
CA THR A 38 -20.40 -7.00 -4.65
C THR A 38 -21.03 -6.73 -6.02
N ASN A 39 -21.86 -7.65 -6.49
CA ASN A 39 -22.55 -7.55 -7.79
C ASN A 39 -21.62 -7.40 -9.02
N LYS A 40 -20.37 -7.89 -8.93
CA LYS A 40 -19.48 -7.96 -10.11
C LYS A 40 -20.03 -8.94 -11.15
N LEU A 41 -19.77 -8.67 -12.43
CA LEU A 41 -20.00 -9.66 -13.48
C LEU A 41 -19.17 -10.92 -13.22
N PRO A 42 -19.71 -12.13 -13.44
CA PRO A 42 -18.92 -13.36 -13.42
C PRO A 42 -17.72 -13.24 -14.36
N GLY A 43 -16.53 -13.63 -13.86
CA GLY A 43 -15.28 -13.49 -14.60
C GLY A 43 -14.60 -12.12 -14.47
N ARG A 44 -15.20 -11.12 -13.80
CA ARG A 44 -14.50 -9.86 -13.51
C ARG A 44 -13.31 -10.08 -12.58
N ILE A 45 -12.14 -9.67 -13.04
CA ILE A 45 -10.88 -9.69 -12.29
C ILE A 45 -10.57 -8.26 -11.83
N GLY A 46 -10.19 -8.11 -10.56
CA GLY A 46 -9.74 -6.84 -9.98
C GLY A 46 -8.21 -6.73 -9.93
N ASP A 47 -7.72 -5.75 -9.19
CA ASP A 47 -6.30 -5.45 -8.96
C ASP A 47 -5.59 -6.50 -8.11
N THR A 48 -6.30 -7.12 -7.17
CA THR A 48 -5.73 -8.02 -6.17
C THR A 48 -4.83 -9.15 -6.73
N PRO A 49 -5.23 -9.91 -7.78
CA PRO A 49 -4.34 -10.91 -8.39
C PRO A 49 -3.34 -10.31 -9.38
N HIS A 50 -3.38 -9.01 -9.65
CA HIS A 50 -2.54 -8.34 -10.62
C HIS A 50 -1.29 -7.75 -9.95
N MET A 51 -0.14 -8.35 -10.23
CA MET A 51 1.15 -7.89 -9.75
C MET A 51 1.40 -6.44 -10.19
N GLY A 52 1.84 -5.60 -9.26
CA GLY A 52 2.07 -4.18 -9.51
C GLY A 52 0.83 -3.31 -9.36
N SER A 53 -0.37 -3.90 -9.25
CA SER A 53 -1.59 -3.15 -8.95
C SER A 53 -2.01 -3.36 -7.50
N GLY A 54 -2.46 -4.57 -7.15
CA GLY A 54 -2.96 -4.87 -5.80
C GLY A 54 -1.88 -5.26 -4.80
N PHE A 55 -0.70 -5.68 -5.26
CA PHE A 55 0.46 -5.96 -4.42
C PHE A 55 1.78 -5.75 -5.17
N TRP A 56 2.83 -5.47 -4.41
CA TRP A 56 4.19 -5.42 -4.91
C TRP A 56 5.17 -5.69 -3.75
N ALA A 57 6.28 -6.36 -4.04
CA ALA A 57 7.40 -6.47 -3.11
C ALA A 57 8.67 -6.52 -3.94
N GLU A 58 9.61 -5.63 -3.65
CA GLU A 58 10.83 -5.49 -4.43
C GLU A 58 11.99 -5.09 -3.54
N GLU A 59 13.16 -5.66 -3.84
CA GLU A 59 14.45 -5.35 -3.24
C GLU A 59 15.41 -4.88 -4.35
N TRP A 60 16.23 -3.87 -4.05
CA TRP A 60 17.24 -3.37 -4.98
C TRP A 60 18.54 -2.95 -4.25
N PRO A 61 19.70 -3.09 -4.92
CA PRO A 61 20.97 -2.63 -4.37
C PRO A 61 21.09 -1.10 -4.44
N VAL A 62 21.64 -0.49 -3.39
CA VAL A 62 21.95 0.95 -3.36
C VAL A 62 23.37 1.16 -3.91
N LYS A 63 23.51 1.68 -5.13
CA LYS A 63 24.81 1.92 -5.78
C LYS A 63 25.23 3.39 -5.68
N GLY A 64 26.43 3.65 -5.16
CA GLY A 64 27.09 4.95 -5.26
C GLY A 64 28.54 4.88 -4.76
N TRP A 65 29.51 5.32 -5.57
CA TRP A 65 30.95 5.17 -5.24
C TRP A 65 31.36 5.83 -3.91
N ILE A 66 30.71 6.93 -3.55
CA ILE A 66 30.83 7.60 -2.26
C ILE A 66 30.08 6.81 -1.17
N CYS A 67 28.80 6.50 -1.38
CA CYS A 67 27.98 5.78 -0.41
C CYS A 67 28.59 4.42 -0.02
N CYS A 68 29.09 3.62 -0.96
CA CYS A 68 29.69 2.31 -0.67
C CYS A 68 31.00 2.41 0.13
N LYS A 69 31.80 3.47 -0.04
CA LYS A 69 33.06 3.66 0.70
C LYS A 69 32.79 4.15 2.13
N TRP A 70 31.78 4.99 2.31
CA TRP A 70 31.34 5.50 3.62
C TRP A 70 30.49 4.47 4.39
N ASN A 71 29.60 3.72 3.73
CA ASN A 71 28.85 2.61 4.35
C ASN A 71 29.75 1.44 4.77
N LYS A 72 30.86 1.19 4.07
CA LYS A 72 31.87 0.21 4.53
C LYS A 72 32.51 0.60 5.86
N ILE A 73 32.63 1.90 6.12
CA ILE A 73 33.17 2.42 7.38
C ILE A 73 32.09 2.40 8.49
N TRP A 74 30.81 2.59 8.12
CA TRP A 74 29.70 2.79 9.05
C TRP A 74 28.61 1.70 9.06
N ARG A 75 28.85 0.51 8.48
CA ARG A 75 27.86 -0.60 8.39
C ARG A 75 26.48 -0.16 7.87
N GLY A 76 26.43 0.78 6.92
CA GLY A 76 25.15 1.16 6.29
C GLY A 76 24.61 0.03 5.40
N LYS A 77 23.29 -0.11 5.32
CA LYS A 77 22.62 -1.15 4.52
C LYS A 77 22.99 -1.02 3.04
N GLU A 78 23.29 -2.14 2.39
CA GLU A 78 23.65 -2.21 0.96
C GLU A 78 22.43 -2.36 0.04
N THR A 79 21.27 -2.66 0.62
CA THR A 79 20.01 -2.92 -0.08
C THR A 79 18.90 -2.05 0.48
N GLN A 80 17.95 -1.73 -0.39
CA GLN A 80 16.66 -1.15 -0.05
C GLN A 80 15.57 -2.11 -0.50
N ALA A 81 14.45 -2.13 0.22
CA ALA A 81 13.30 -2.93 -0.16
C ALA A 81 12.02 -2.24 0.31
N VAL A 82 10.94 -2.47 -0.43
CA VAL A 82 9.59 -2.01 -0.10
C VAL A 82 8.58 -3.10 -0.45
N GLY A 83 7.60 -3.30 0.42
CA GLY A 83 6.45 -4.16 0.21
C GLY A 83 5.16 -3.37 0.36
N ILE A 84 4.19 -3.63 -0.50
CA ILE A 84 2.96 -2.86 -0.64
C ILE A 84 1.78 -3.81 -0.88
N SER A 85 0.66 -3.54 -0.21
CA SER A 85 -0.62 -4.21 -0.45
C SER A 85 -1.74 -3.16 -0.50
N GLY A 86 -2.59 -3.25 -1.52
CA GLY A 86 -3.65 -2.29 -1.80
C GLY A 86 -5.05 -2.87 -1.62
N THR A 87 -6.01 -1.99 -1.32
CA THR A 87 -7.44 -2.29 -1.30
C THR A 87 -8.23 -1.10 -1.84
N GLY A 88 -9.24 -1.36 -2.66
CA GLY A 88 -10.02 -0.25 -3.23
C GLY A 88 -10.75 -0.60 -4.52
N ASP A 89 -10.99 0.43 -5.33
CA ASP A 89 -11.56 0.27 -6.67
C ASP A 89 -10.52 -0.31 -7.61
N GLY A 90 -10.54 -1.64 -7.74
CA GLY A 90 -9.51 -2.37 -8.47
C GLY A 90 -9.28 -1.91 -9.91
N ASP A 91 -10.29 -1.36 -10.58
CA ASP A 91 -10.15 -0.87 -11.95
C ASP A 91 -9.19 0.33 -12.02
N TYR A 92 -9.17 1.18 -10.99
CA TYR A 92 -8.24 2.31 -10.87
C TYR A 92 -6.85 1.86 -10.40
N PHE A 93 -6.78 0.93 -9.44
CA PHE A 93 -5.50 0.34 -9.03
C PHE A 93 -4.76 -0.31 -10.20
N ILE A 94 -5.48 -0.98 -11.11
CA ILE A 94 -4.94 -1.53 -12.36
C ILE A 94 -4.44 -0.41 -13.28
N ARG A 95 -5.28 0.59 -13.55
CA ARG A 95 -4.94 1.70 -14.46
C ARG A 95 -3.67 2.44 -14.04
N HIS A 96 -3.44 2.61 -12.74
CA HIS A 96 -2.28 3.31 -12.21
C HIS A 96 -1.08 2.40 -11.92
N ALA A 97 -1.23 1.07 -12.04
CA ALA A 97 -0.29 0.11 -11.47
C ALA A 97 0.13 0.53 -10.04
N ALA A 98 -0.87 0.77 -9.19
CA ALA A 98 -0.71 1.56 -7.97
C ALA A 98 0.46 1.10 -7.07
N ALA A 99 0.56 -0.20 -6.79
CA ALA A 99 1.61 -0.75 -5.94
C ALA A 99 3.02 -0.61 -6.56
N ALA A 100 3.18 -0.92 -7.86
CA ALA A 100 4.46 -0.76 -8.54
C ALA A 100 4.85 0.73 -8.67
N THR A 101 3.90 1.60 -9.01
CA THR A 101 4.12 3.04 -9.12
C THR A 101 4.57 3.64 -7.78
N MET A 102 3.95 3.25 -6.66
CA MET A 102 4.40 3.67 -5.33
C MET A 102 5.84 3.20 -5.05
N CYS A 103 6.16 1.93 -5.30
CA CYS A 103 7.52 1.40 -5.15
C CYS A 103 8.53 2.21 -5.98
N HIS A 104 8.16 2.52 -7.22
CA HIS A 104 9.00 3.30 -8.14
C HIS A 104 9.22 4.75 -7.70
N ARG A 105 8.26 5.38 -7.01
CA ARG A 105 8.48 6.69 -6.37
C ARG A 105 9.57 6.60 -5.32
N VAL A 106 9.54 5.59 -4.46
CA VAL A 106 10.60 5.36 -3.46
C VAL A 106 11.93 5.07 -4.14
N LYS A 107 11.96 4.11 -5.07
CA LYS A 107 13.17 3.61 -5.72
C LYS A 107 13.86 4.61 -6.64
N PHE A 108 13.10 5.31 -7.48
CA PHE A 108 13.65 6.13 -8.56
C PHE A 108 13.58 7.63 -8.26
N LEU A 109 12.58 8.11 -7.52
CA LEU A 109 12.49 9.52 -7.12
C LEU A 109 13.11 9.78 -5.75
N GLY A 110 13.39 8.74 -4.96
CA GLY A 110 13.90 8.89 -3.60
C GLY A 110 12.88 9.50 -2.64
N GLU A 111 11.57 9.40 -2.96
CA GLU A 111 10.52 9.83 -2.05
C GLU A 111 10.54 8.97 -0.77
N ASN A 112 10.25 9.59 0.38
CA ASN A 112 10.02 8.84 1.61
C ASN A 112 8.72 8.01 1.50
N LEU A 113 8.61 6.97 2.31
CA LEU A 113 7.53 5.98 2.21
C LEU A 113 6.12 6.61 2.36
N ASP A 114 5.95 7.52 3.32
CA ASP A 114 4.65 8.16 3.60
C ASP A 114 4.22 9.09 2.46
N SER A 115 5.13 9.92 1.96
CA SER A 115 4.86 10.80 0.82
C SER A 115 4.53 10.00 -0.45
N ALA A 116 5.28 8.93 -0.71
CA ALA A 116 5.00 8.05 -1.85
C ALA A 116 3.61 7.39 -1.73
N ALA A 117 3.26 6.89 -0.53
CA ALA A 117 1.96 6.30 -0.25
C ALA A 117 0.82 7.32 -0.47
N GLN A 118 0.99 8.53 0.07
CA GLN A 118 -0.01 9.59 -0.01
C GLN A 118 -0.22 10.06 -1.45
N HIS A 119 0.85 10.30 -2.20
CA HIS A 119 0.74 10.65 -3.62
C HIS A 119 0.03 9.57 -4.43
N THR A 120 0.29 8.29 -4.16
CA THR A 120 -0.39 7.20 -4.86
C THR A 120 -1.90 7.19 -4.61
N VAL A 121 -2.36 7.36 -3.36
CA VAL A 121 -3.80 7.40 -3.08
C VAL A 121 -4.46 8.69 -3.59
N GLU A 122 -3.73 9.80 -3.63
CA GLU A 122 -4.20 11.04 -4.24
C GLU A 122 -4.34 10.93 -5.76
N ASP A 123 -3.38 10.27 -6.42
CA ASP A 123 -3.45 10.03 -7.87
C ASP A 123 -4.64 9.14 -8.23
N LEU A 124 -4.95 8.13 -7.40
CA LEU A 124 -6.19 7.36 -7.53
C LEU A 124 -7.43 8.23 -7.37
N LEU A 125 -7.45 9.13 -6.37
CA LEU A 125 -8.59 10.00 -6.09
C LEU A 125 -8.87 10.96 -7.24
N LYS A 126 -7.82 11.55 -7.84
CA LYS A 126 -7.93 12.47 -8.98
C LYS A 126 -8.65 11.84 -10.17
N ASP A 127 -8.47 10.53 -10.37
CA ASP A 127 -9.12 9.76 -11.43
C ASP A 127 -10.52 9.25 -11.03
N GLY A 128 -10.93 9.44 -9.77
CA GLY A 128 -12.22 9.00 -9.21
C GLY A 128 -12.17 7.64 -8.51
N GLY A 129 -10.98 7.07 -8.32
CA GLY A 129 -10.78 5.81 -7.59
C GLY A 129 -10.66 6.00 -6.09
N THR A 130 -11.34 5.15 -5.32
CA THR A 130 -11.27 5.15 -3.85
C THR A 130 -10.60 3.90 -3.30
N GLY A 131 -9.83 4.04 -2.23
CA GLY A 131 -9.12 2.95 -1.56
C GLY A 131 -8.02 3.42 -0.63
N GLY A 132 -7.16 2.46 -0.27
CA GLY A 132 -5.96 2.69 0.52
C GLY A 132 -4.94 1.60 0.28
N LEU A 133 -3.76 1.80 0.87
CA LEU A 133 -2.67 0.85 0.81
C LEU A 133 -1.92 0.82 2.14
N ILE A 134 -1.29 -0.31 2.41
CA ILE A 134 -0.30 -0.46 3.46
C ILE A 134 1.06 -0.72 2.80
N ALA A 135 2.11 -0.14 3.38
CA ALA A 135 3.47 -0.34 2.91
C ALA A 135 4.46 -0.46 4.06
N LEU A 136 5.55 -1.18 3.81
CA LEU A 136 6.64 -1.41 4.76
C LEU A 136 7.96 -1.34 3.99
N ASP A 137 8.95 -0.63 4.54
CA ASP A 137 10.31 -0.60 3.99
C ASP A 137 11.30 -1.43 4.83
N ILE A 138 12.52 -1.58 4.31
CA ILE A 138 13.59 -2.36 4.97
C ILE A 138 14.05 -1.76 6.30
N ASP A 139 13.72 -0.50 6.59
CA ASP A 139 14.03 0.19 7.83
C ASP A 139 12.91 0.03 8.87
N GLY A 140 11.83 -0.68 8.52
CA GLY A 140 10.68 -0.89 9.39
C GLY A 140 9.75 0.32 9.44
N ASN A 141 9.89 1.29 8.53
CA ASN A 141 8.92 2.36 8.40
C ASN A 141 7.64 1.77 7.78
N VAL A 142 6.49 2.24 8.27
CA VAL A 142 5.18 1.74 7.86
C VAL A 142 4.34 2.92 7.43
N ALA A 143 3.78 2.84 6.23
CA ALA A 143 2.82 3.80 5.71
C ALA A 143 1.45 3.11 5.56
N MET A 144 0.37 3.81 5.91
CA MET A 144 -1.00 3.33 5.75
C MET A 144 -1.91 4.42 5.20
N ALA A 145 -1.71 4.78 3.93
CA ALA A 145 -2.44 5.87 3.29
C ALA A 145 -3.81 5.41 2.78
N LEU A 146 -4.80 6.29 2.84
CA LEU A 146 -6.15 6.05 2.33
C LEU A 146 -6.81 7.35 1.85
N ASN A 147 -7.62 7.25 0.80
CA ASN A 147 -8.45 8.35 0.28
C ASN A 147 -9.96 8.08 0.46
N CYS A 148 -10.33 7.01 1.17
CA CYS A 148 -11.69 6.64 1.57
C CYS A 148 -11.95 6.96 3.06
N GLU A 149 -13.21 6.85 3.52
CA GLU A 149 -13.59 7.17 4.91
C GLU A 149 -12.92 6.25 5.94
N GLY A 150 -12.66 5.00 5.57
CA GLY A 150 -11.96 4.06 6.42
C GLY A 150 -11.32 2.89 5.67
N MET A 151 -10.35 2.29 6.34
CA MET A 151 -9.65 1.07 5.95
C MET A 151 -9.27 0.34 7.24
N TYR A 152 -9.86 -0.85 7.46
CA TYR A 152 -9.44 -1.74 8.54
C TYR A 152 -7.96 -2.04 8.41
N ARG A 153 -7.14 -1.57 9.36
CA ARG A 153 -5.70 -1.66 9.29
C ARG A 153 -5.08 -1.84 10.67
N GLY A 154 -3.90 -2.43 10.69
CA GLY A 154 -3.13 -2.60 11.91
C GLY A 154 -1.68 -2.95 11.64
N VAL A 155 -0.86 -2.82 12.67
CA VAL A 155 0.58 -3.06 12.63
C VAL A 155 1.04 -3.67 13.94
N ILE A 156 2.01 -4.58 13.85
CA ILE A 156 2.81 -5.05 14.98
C ILE A 156 4.25 -4.75 14.62
N ARG A 157 4.98 -4.08 15.52
CA ARG A 157 6.40 -3.77 15.37
C ARG A 157 7.23 -4.68 16.28
N GLU A 158 8.53 -4.40 16.39
CA GLU A 158 9.47 -5.17 17.22
C GLU A 158 9.10 -5.18 18.71
N ASP A 159 8.31 -4.20 19.17
CA ASP A 159 7.77 -4.13 20.54
C ASP A 159 6.69 -5.19 20.82
N GLY A 160 6.18 -5.86 19.79
CA GLY A 160 5.11 -6.86 19.90
C GLY A 160 3.74 -6.27 20.22
N VAL A 161 3.60 -4.94 20.25
CA VAL A 161 2.34 -4.28 20.56
C VAL A 161 1.53 -4.12 19.27
N SER A 162 0.36 -4.74 19.22
CA SER A 162 -0.56 -4.57 18.11
C SER A 162 -1.26 -3.23 18.20
N LYS A 163 -1.18 -2.45 17.13
CA LYS A 163 -1.96 -1.22 16.97
C LYS A 163 -2.95 -1.32 15.83
N THR A 164 -4.13 -0.73 15.98
CA THR A 164 -5.21 -0.80 14.98
C THR A 164 -5.90 0.55 14.75
N ALA A 165 -6.48 0.71 13.58
CA ALA A 165 -7.30 1.86 13.22
C ALA A 165 -8.31 1.48 12.13
N ILE A 166 -9.42 2.22 12.02
CA ILE A 166 -10.44 1.96 11.00
C ILE A 166 -10.67 3.22 10.18
N PHE A 167 -11.04 4.32 10.82
CA PHE A 167 -11.35 5.56 10.12
C PHE A 167 -10.08 6.30 9.71
N ARG A 168 -10.22 7.24 8.78
CA ARG A 168 -9.09 8.05 8.29
C ARG A 168 -8.49 8.91 9.40
N GLU A 169 -9.34 9.47 10.25
CA GLU A 169 -8.97 10.37 11.33
C GLU A 169 -8.44 9.62 12.56
N ASP A 170 -8.60 8.29 12.62
CA ASP A 170 -8.11 7.47 13.72
C ASP A 170 -6.57 7.41 13.71
N GLU A 171 -5.98 7.73 14.86
CA GLU A 171 -4.60 7.34 15.15
C GLU A 171 -4.54 5.84 15.46
N LEU A 172 -3.39 5.21 15.19
CA LEU A 172 -3.15 3.81 15.53
C LEU A 172 -3.15 3.62 17.06
N GLN A 173 -4.19 2.96 17.58
CA GLN A 173 -4.38 2.64 19.00
C GLN A 173 -3.77 1.30 19.36
#